data_AF-A0A520GQX7-F1
#
_entry.id   AF-A0A520GQX7-F1
#
_cell.length_a   1.000
_cell.length_b   1.000
_cell.length_c   1.000
_cell.angle_alpha   90.00
_cell.angle_beta   90.00
_cell.angle_gamma   90.00
#
_symmetry.space_group_name_H-M   'P 1'
#
loop_
_entity.id
_entity.type
_entity.pdbx_description
1 polymer ?
#
loop_
_entity_poly.entity_id
_entity_poly.type
_entity_poly.pdbx_seq_one_letter_code
_entity_poly.pdbx_strand_id
1 'polypeptide(L)'
;MLTILFDGIAYGMLLFVLAVGLAVTLGLMNFINLAHGAFAMAGGYLTVFAMQKFGVPFLWCLPLAFIVVGAAGALLERTLYRPMYAKPHLD
;
A
#
# COMPACT_ATOMS: atom_id res chain seq x y z
N MET A 1 21.89 22.09 13.16
CA MET A 1 22.67 20.82 13.20
C MET A 1 22.02 19.82 14.14
N LEU A 2 21.82 20.13 15.42
CA LEU A 2 21.19 19.19 16.38
C LEU A 2 19.76 18.78 15.98
N THR A 3 18.92 19.71 15.50
CA THR A 3 17.56 19.41 15.02
C THR A 3 17.53 18.42 13.85
N ILE A 4 18.46 18.57 12.88
CA ILE A 4 18.58 17.68 11.72
C ILE A 4 18.97 16.26 12.16
N LEU A 5 19.82 16.15 13.19
CA LEU A 5 20.17 14.86 13.77
C LEU A 5 18.95 14.18 14.41
N PHE A 6 18.13 14.94 15.17
CA PHE A 6 16.89 14.42 15.74
C PHE A 6 15.87 14.03 14.67
N ASP A 7 15.66 14.86 13.66
CA ASP A 7 14.76 14.55 12.54
C ASP A 7 15.23 13.33 11.75
N GLY A 8 16.53 13.20 11.52
CA GLY A 8 17.13 12.04 10.85
C GLY A 8 16.92 10.75 11.64
N ILE A 9 17.10 10.77 12.96
CA ILE A 9 16.85 9.61 13.82
C ILE A 9 15.35 9.30 13.87
N ALA A 10 14.48 10.29 14.02
CA ALA A 10 13.03 10.11 14.04
C ALA A 10 12.52 9.49 12.73
N TYR A 11 12.98 10.01 11.58
CA TYR A 11 12.64 9.49 10.27
C TYR A 11 13.22 8.08 10.06
N GLY A 12 14.45 7.84 10.52
CA GLY A 12 15.07 6.51 10.50
C GLY A 12 14.27 5.47 11.28
N MET A 13 13.80 5.82 12.48
CA MET A 13 12.93 4.95 13.28
C MET A 13 11.58 4.68 12.60
N LEU A 14 10.97 5.71 12.00
CA LEU A 14 9.73 5.56 11.23
C LEU A 14 9.93 4.57 10.08
N LEU A 15 10.96 4.80 9.25
CA LEU A 15 11.29 3.92 8.12
C LEU A 15 11.62 2.50 8.58
N PHE A 16 12.33 2.35 9.70
CA PHE A 16 12.63 1.04 10.29
C PHE A 16 11.36 0.27 10.66
N VAL A 17 10.42 0.92 11.36
CA VAL A 17 9.14 0.31 11.73
C VAL A 17 8.34 -0.09 10.49
N LEU A 18 8.29 0.77 9.46
CA LEU A 18 7.63 0.46 8.20
C LEU A 18 8.28 -0.74 7.49
N ALA A 19 9.61 -0.79 7.43
CA ALA A 19 10.36 -1.88 6.82
C ALA A 19 10.14 -3.21 7.57
N VAL A 20 10.15 -3.20 8.90
CA VAL A 20 9.86 -4.38 9.72
C VAL A 20 8.43 -4.87 9.48
N GLY A 21 7.44 -3.99 9.42
CA GLY A 21 6.06 -4.36 9.12
C GLY A 21 5.91 -4.99 7.73
N LEU A 22 6.55 -4.42 6.71
CA LEU A 22 6.61 -5.00 5.37
C LEU A 22 7.34 -6.35 5.34
N ALA A 23 8.45 -6.49 6.06
CA ALA A 23 9.18 -7.74 6.15
C ALA A 23 8.37 -8.85 6.82
N VAL A 24 7.60 -8.54 7.87
CA VAL A 24 6.73 -9.52 8.55
C VAL A 24 5.56 -9.94 7.65
N THR A 25 4.89 -8.98 7.01
CA THR A 25 3.76 -9.28 6.11
C THR A 25 4.19 -10.10 4.89
N LEU A 26 5.33 -9.78 4.29
CA LEU A 26 5.90 -10.53 3.17
C LEU A 26 6.50 -11.87 3.62
N GLY A 27 7.13 -11.93 4.79
CA GLY A 27 7.76 -13.15 5.33
C GLY A 27 6.76 -14.24 5.69
N LEU A 28 5.52 -13.88 6.01
CA LEU A 28 4.42 -14.83 6.24
C LEU A 28 3.76 -15.30 4.93
N MET A 29 3.93 -14.57 3.83
CA MET A 29 3.43 -14.98 2.52
C MET A 29 4.51 -15.80 1.80
N ASN A 30 4.29 -17.10 1.57
CA ASN A 30 5.16 -17.99 0.78
C ASN A 30 5.30 -17.59 -0.72
N PHE A 31 4.88 -16.38 -1.10
CA PHE A 31 4.93 -15.86 -2.47
C PHE A 31 5.21 -14.36 -2.47
N ILE A 32 6.13 -13.92 -3.33
CA ILE A 32 6.45 -12.50 -3.51
C ILE A 32 5.32 -11.84 -4.31
N ASN A 33 4.31 -11.33 -3.61
CA ASN A 33 3.26 -10.53 -4.25
C ASN A 33 3.76 -9.10 -4.49
N LEU A 34 4.37 -8.85 -5.65
CA LEU A 34 4.82 -7.50 -6.06
C LEU A 34 3.70 -6.46 -6.12
N ALA A 35 2.44 -6.87 -6.26
CA ALA A 35 1.31 -5.93 -6.26
C ALA A 35 1.01 -5.36 -4.87
N HIS A 36 1.44 -6.03 -3.79
CA HIS A 36 1.17 -5.61 -2.42
C HIS A 36 1.71 -4.20 -2.13
N GLY A 37 2.95 -3.92 -2.52
CA GLY A 37 3.56 -2.59 -2.36
C GLY A 37 2.85 -1.51 -3.18
N ALA A 38 2.39 -1.85 -4.39
CA ALA A 38 1.65 -0.93 -5.24
C ALA A 38 0.29 -0.54 -4.64
N PHE A 39 -0.45 -1.50 -4.07
CA PHE A 39 -1.71 -1.23 -3.38
C PHE A 39 -1.51 -0.41 -2.10
N ALA A 40 -0.47 -0.70 -1.31
CA ALA A 40 -0.13 0.08 -0.13
C ALA A 40 0.17 1.56 -0.47
N MET A 41 0.98 1.79 -1.52
CA MET A 41 1.27 3.14 -2.00
C MET A 41 0.03 3.86 -2.52
N ALA A 42 -0.83 3.17 -3.28
CA ALA A 42 -2.07 3.73 -3.81
C ALA A 42 -2.99 4.24 -2.68
N GLY A 43 -3.13 3.49 -1.59
CA GLY A 43 -3.93 3.90 -0.42
C GLY A 43 -3.36 5.12 0.30
N GLY A 44 -2.03 5.16 0.46
CA GLY A 44 -1.34 6.33 1.02
C GLY A 44 -1.56 7.59 0.18
N TYR A 45 -1.39 7.48 -1.14
CA TYR A 45 -1.62 8.60 -2.07
C TYR A 45 -3.08 9.08 -2.06
N LEU A 46 -4.04 8.15 -2.05
CA LEU A 46 -5.47 8.47 -1.92
C LEU A 46 -5.76 9.24 -0.63
N THR A 47 -5.15 8.83 0.48
CA THR A 47 -5.30 9.50 1.78
C THR A 47 -4.77 10.93 1.70
N VAL A 48 -3.54 11.12 1.22
CA VAL A 48 -2.92 12.46 1.09
C VAL A 48 -3.72 13.34 0.14
N PHE A 49 -4.16 12.79 -1.00
CA PHE A 49 -4.96 13.51 -1.98
C PHE A 49 -6.32 13.92 -1.43
N ALA A 50 -7.03 13.01 -0.74
CA ALA A 50 -8.30 13.31 -0.10
C ALA A 50 -8.17 14.39 0.98
N MET A 51 -7.11 14.35 1.78
CA MET A 51 -6.84 15.37 2.78
C MET A 51 -6.53 16.73 2.15
N GLN A 52 -5.64 16.78 1.14
CA GLN A 52 -5.20 18.05 0.56
C GLN A 52 -6.23 18.70 -0.37
N LYS A 53 -6.95 17.93 -1.19
CA LYS A 53 -7.90 18.45 -2.18
C LYS A 53 -9.30 18.63 -1.64
N PHE A 54 -9.77 17.71 -0.81
CA PHE A 54 -11.16 17.68 -0.34
C PHE A 54 -11.30 18.07 1.14
N GLY A 55 -10.18 18.32 1.84
CA GLY A 55 -10.20 18.69 3.25
C GLY A 55 -10.76 17.60 4.15
N VAL A 56 -10.79 16.35 3.68
CA VAL A 56 -11.39 15.25 4.43
C VAL A 56 -10.51 14.95 5.65
N PRO A 57 -11.10 14.86 6.86
CA PRO A 57 -10.35 14.49 8.06
C PRO A 57 -9.70 13.11 7.91
N PHE A 58 -8.48 12.95 8.44
CA PHE A 58 -7.68 11.72 8.34
C PHE A 58 -8.45 10.45 8.72
N LEU A 59 -9.26 10.54 9.78
CA LEU A 59 -10.07 9.40 10.26
C LEU A 59 -11.07 8.89 9.21
N TRP A 60 -11.59 9.76 8.36
CA TRP A 60 -12.51 9.42 7.28
C TRP A 60 -11.78 9.03 6.00
N CYS A 61 -10.55 9.49 5.82
CA CYS A 61 -9.70 9.04 4.71
C CYS A 61 -9.28 7.57 4.84
N LEU A 62 -9.09 7.05 6.06
CA LEU A 62 -8.73 5.63 6.29
C LEU A 62 -9.74 4.64 5.66
N PRO A 63 -11.03 4.66 6.03
CA PRO A 63 -12.01 3.75 5.45
C PRO A 63 -12.23 4.02 3.96
N LEU A 64 -12.15 5.28 3.52
CA LEU A 64 -12.29 5.64 2.11
C LEU A 64 -11.14 5.06 1.27
N ALA A 65 -9.89 5.21 1.71
CA ALA A 65 -8.73 4.64 1.04
C ALA A 65 -8.81 3.10 0.99
N PHE A 66 -9.24 2.46 2.08
CA PHE A 66 -9.45 1.01 2.11
C PHE A 66 -10.51 0.55 1.10
N ILE A 67 -11.67 1.21 1.06
CA ILE A 67 -12.76 0.86 0.13
C ILE A 67 -12.31 1.06 -1.32
N VAL A 68 -11.69 2.20 -1.64
CA VAL A 68 -11.29 2.53 -3.02
C VAL A 68 -10.19 1.58 -3.51
N VAL A 69 -9.15 1.35 -2.71
CA VAL A 69 -8.04 0.45 -3.09
C VAL A 69 -8.50 -1.00 -3.10
N GLY A 70 -9.33 -1.42 -2.15
CA GLY A 70 -9.91 -2.76 -2.12
C GLY A 70 -10.80 -3.04 -3.35
N ALA A 71 -11.63 -2.07 -3.73
CA ALA A 71 -12.44 -2.17 -4.96
C ALA A 71 -11.55 -2.23 -6.22
N ALA A 72 -10.49 -1.43 -6.28
CA ALA A 72 -9.52 -1.48 -7.38
C ALA A 72 -8.80 -2.83 -7.45
N GLY A 73 -8.40 -3.40 -6.30
CA GLY A 73 -7.82 -4.74 -6.22
C GLY A 73 -8.77 -5.82 -6.73
N ALA A 74 -10.03 -5.79 -6.29
CA ALA A 74 -11.06 -6.73 -6.75
C ALA A 74 -11.37 -6.61 -8.25
N LEU A 75 -11.31 -5.38 -8.78
CA LEU A 75 -11.46 -5.14 -10.22
C LEU A 75 -10.30 -5.77 -10.98
N LEU A 76 -9.04 -5.51 -10.57
CA LEU A 76 -7.85 -6.07 -11.18
C LEU A 76 -7.84 -7.60 -11.12
N GLU A 77 -8.33 -8.18 -10.02
CA GLU A 77 -8.50 -9.63 -9.90
C GLU A 77 -9.47 -10.19 -10.93
N ARG A 78 -10.62 -9.53 -11.13
CA ARG A 78 -11.60 -9.95 -12.13
C ARG A 78 -11.13 -9.74 -13.56
N THR A 79 -10.39 -8.66 -13.86
CA THR A 79 -10.06 -8.26 -15.24
C THR A 79 -8.72 -8.77 -15.74
N LEU A 80 -7.71 -8.85 -14.87
CA LEU A 80 -6.36 -9.25 -15.25
C LEU A 80 -6.05 -10.65 -14.75
N TYR A 81 -6.15 -10.88 -13.43
CA TYR A 81 -5.69 -12.14 -12.87
C TYR A 81 -6.58 -13.32 -13.29
N ARG A 82 -7.91 -13.19 -13.19
CA ARG A 82 -8.85 -14.27 -13.53
C ARG A 82 -8.75 -14.77 -14.98
N PRO A 83 -8.71 -13.91 -16.03
CA PRO A 83 -8.52 -14.39 -17.40
C PRO A 83 -7.11 -14.88 -17.69
N MET A 84 -6.07 -14.41 -16.98
CA MET A 84 -4.71 -14.96 -17.11
C MET A 84 -4.59 -16.36 -16.51
N TYR A 85 -5.22 -16.62 -15.36
CA TYR A 85 -5.31 -17.96 -14.78
C TYR A 85 -6.10 -18.96 -15.65
N ALA A 86 -7.02 -18.45 -16.48
CA ALA A 86 -7.82 -19.27 -17.39
C ALA A 86 -7.07 -19.67 -18.67
N LYS A 87 -5.85 -19.15 -18.93
CA LYS A 87 -5.05 -19.56 -20.08
C LYS A 87 -4.27 -20.85 -19.77
N PRO A 88 -4.44 -21.93 -20.55
CA PRO A 88 -3.67 -23.17 -20.38
C PRO A 88 -2.18 -22.90 -20.58
N HIS A 89 -1.34 -23.53 -19.76
CA HIS A 89 0.13 -23.40 -19.76
C HIS A 89 0.84 -24.13 -20.93
N LEU A 90 0.19 -24.36 -22.06
CA LEU A 90 0.83 -24.95 -23.23
C LEU A 90 0.32 -24.30 -24.52
N ASP A 91 1.10 -23.38 -25.05
CA ASP A 91 1.77 -23.48 -26.36
C ASP A 91 3.07 -22.64 -26.33
#